data_AF-A0A5C7Z2Y7-F1
#
_entry.id   AF-A0A5C7Z2Y7-F1
#
_cell.length_a   1.000
_cell.length_b   1.000
_cell.length_c   1.000
_cell.angle_alpha   90.00
_cell.angle_beta   90.00
_cell.angle_gamma   90.00
#
_symmetry.space_group_name_H-M   'P 1'
#
loop_
_entity.id
_entity.type
_entity.pdbx_description
1 polymer ?
#
loop_
_entity_poly.entity_id
_entity_poly.type
_entity_poly.pdbx_seq_one_letter_code
_entity_poly.pdbx_strand_id
1 'polypeptide(L)'
;MFQLNKTIVSEEILEKEFVCNLSACQGACCVDGDAGAPLDEEETRILAEIFPKVKPFLRPEGIKAIEEQGTHVVSDFGELETPLI
;
A
#
# COMPACT_ATOMS: atom_id res chain seq x y z
N MET A 1 -13.62 -26.51 -8.71
CA MET A 1 -12.67 -26.04 -9.74
C MET A 1 -13.21 -26.48 -11.09
N PHE A 2 -13.20 -25.62 -12.12
CA PHE A 2 -13.71 -25.92 -13.46
C PHE A 2 -12.63 -25.76 -14.54
N GLN A 3 -12.79 -26.48 -15.65
CA GLN A 3 -11.81 -26.51 -16.74
C GLN A 3 -12.25 -25.64 -17.92
N LEU A 4 -11.36 -24.74 -18.37
CA LEU A 4 -11.50 -24.00 -19.62
C LEU A 4 -10.34 -24.41 -20.54
N ASN A 5 -10.65 -25.09 -21.64
CA ASN A 5 -9.67 -25.69 -22.55
C ASN A 5 -8.67 -26.59 -21.80
N LYS A 6 -7.41 -26.12 -21.63
CA LYS A 6 -6.32 -26.83 -20.95
C LYS A 6 -5.94 -26.21 -19.59
N THR A 7 -6.73 -25.27 -19.10
CA THR A 7 -6.48 -24.55 -17.85
C THR A 7 -7.51 -24.96 -16.79
N ILE A 8 -7.05 -25.28 -15.58
CA ILE A 8 -7.91 -25.52 -14.41
C ILE A 8 -8.06 -24.21 -13.66
N VAL A 9 -9.30 -23.79 -13.43
CA VAL A 9 -9.66 -22.54 -12.75
C VAL A 9 -10.35 -22.86 -11.43
N SER A 10 -9.94 -22.18 -10.36
CA SER A 10 -10.60 -22.32 -9.06
C SER A 10 -12.02 -21.75 -9.13
N GLU A 11 -13.01 -22.46 -8.56
CA GLU A 11 -14.38 -21.94 -8.45
C GLU A 11 -14.46 -20.76 -7.47
N GLU A 12 -13.48 -20.63 -6.59
CA GLU A 12 -13.35 -19.46 -5.71
C GLU A 12 -13.31 -18.15 -6.50
N ILE A 13 -12.95 -18.17 -7.79
CA ILE A 13 -12.98 -16.99 -8.65
C ILE A 13 -14.40 -16.41 -8.81
N LEU A 14 -15.44 -17.21 -8.59
CA LEU A 14 -16.85 -16.81 -8.69
C LEU A 14 -17.37 -16.21 -7.37
N GLU A 15 -16.71 -16.50 -6.26
CA GLU A 15 -17.17 -16.16 -4.90
C GLU A 15 -16.28 -15.11 -4.23
N LYS A 16 -14.97 -15.12 -4.52
CA LYS A 16 -14.00 -14.21 -3.92
C LYS A 16 -13.81 -12.97 -4.79
N GLU A 17 -13.89 -11.81 -4.14
CA GLU A 17 -13.58 -10.54 -4.76
C GLU A 17 -12.05 -10.33 -4.78
N PHE A 18 -11.47 -10.08 -5.96
CA PHE A 18 -10.03 -9.79 -6.13
C PHE A 18 -9.70 -8.30 -5.96
N VAL A 19 -10.70 -7.49 -5.63
CA VAL A 19 -10.58 -6.05 -5.43
C VAL A 19 -10.97 -5.72 -4.00
N CYS A 20 -10.39 -4.64 -3.46
CA CYS A 20 -10.69 -4.21 -2.11
C CYS A 20 -12.19 -3.87 -1.97
N ASN A 21 -12.89 -4.52 -1.04
CA ASN A 21 -14.25 -4.18 -0.66
C ASN A 21 -14.25 -3.24 0.55
N LEU A 22 -14.11 -1.94 0.27
CA LEU A 22 -14.02 -0.92 1.32
C LEU A 22 -15.28 -0.85 2.19
N SER A 23 -16.45 -1.18 1.65
CA SER A 23 -17.69 -1.25 2.42
C SER A 23 -17.68 -2.39 3.44
N ALA A 24 -17.01 -3.49 3.13
CA ALA A 24 -16.89 -4.64 4.02
C ALA A 24 -15.77 -4.45 5.06
N CYS A 25 -14.58 -4.03 4.64
CA CYS A 25 -13.42 -3.95 5.54
C CYS A 25 -13.25 -2.60 6.25
N GLN A 26 -13.87 -1.53 5.74
CA GLN A 26 -13.75 -0.16 6.25
C GLN A 26 -12.31 0.32 6.42
N GLY A 27 -11.39 -0.23 5.61
CA GLY A 27 -9.96 0.10 5.65
C GLY A 27 -9.15 -0.68 6.68
N ALA A 28 -9.72 -1.66 7.40
CA ALA A 28 -8.99 -2.48 8.37
C ALA A 28 -7.73 -3.10 7.77
N CYS A 29 -7.83 -3.69 6.56
CA CYS A 29 -6.68 -4.27 5.86
C CYS A 29 -5.59 -3.26 5.47
N CYS A 30 -5.90 -1.95 5.39
CA CYS A 30 -4.92 -0.91 5.10
C CYS A 30 -4.23 -0.38 6.37
N VAL A 31 -4.81 -0.64 7.54
CA VAL A 31 -4.27 -0.22 8.85
C VAL A 31 -3.50 -1.37 9.49
N ASP A 32 -4.00 -2.60 9.36
CA ASP A 32 -3.40 -3.81 9.91
C ASP A 32 -2.38 -4.46 8.96
N GLY A 33 -2.10 -3.83 7.81
CA GLY A 33 -1.15 -4.33 6.82
C GLY A 33 0.30 -4.11 7.25
N ASP A 34 1.16 -5.06 6.90
CA ASP A 34 2.60 -5.02 7.24
C ASP A 34 3.47 -4.32 6.18
N ALA A 35 2.86 -3.71 5.16
CA ALA A 35 3.55 -3.08 4.03
C ALA A 35 3.03 -1.66 3.78
N GLY A 36 3.91 -0.80 3.28
CA GLY A 36 3.58 0.55 2.88
C GLY A 36 2.78 0.60 1.58
N ALA A 37 2.33 1.79 1.19
CA ALA A 37 1.81 1.99 -0.15
C ALA A 37 3.00 1.89 -1.14
N PRO A 38 2.91 1.04 -2.18
CA PRO A 38 3.97 0.89 -3.16
C PRO A 38 4.15 2.17 -3.98
N LEU A 39 5.39 2.44 -4.40
CA LEU A 39 5.77 3.67 -5.09
C LEU A 39 6.59 3.37 -6.34
N ASP A 40 6.40 4.18 -7.37
CA ASP A 40 7.32 4.30 -8.49
C ASP A 40 8.51 5.24 -8.14
N GLU A 41 9.64 5.07 -8.82
CA GLU A 41 10.82 5.93 -8.60
C GLU A 41 10.54 7.43 -8.80
N GLU A 42 9.64 7.79 -9.70
CA GLU A 42 9.23 9.18 -9.91
C GLU A 42 8.45 9.73 -8.72
N GLU A 43 7.58 8.91 -8.11
CA GLU A 43 6.75 9.30 -6.98
C GLU A 43 7.59 9.64 -5.74
N THR A 44 8.72 8.96 -5.52
CA THR A 44 9.63 9.26 -4.41
C THR A 44 10.12 10.72 -4.40
N ARG A 45 10.37 11.28 -5.59
CA ARG A 45 10.81 12.67 -5.77
C ARG A 45 9.67 13.64 -5.51
N ILE A 46 8.47 13.32 -6.00
CA ILE A 46 7.26 14.10 -5.77
C ILE A 46 6.97 14.16 -4.26
N LEU A 47 7.02 13.02 -3.55
CA LEU A 47 6.77 12.95 -2.11
C LEU A 47 7.76 13.82 -1.32
N ALA A 48 9.05 13.79 -1.68
CA ALA A 48 10.06 14.66 -1.08
C ALA A 48 9.76 16.15 -1.29
N GLU A 49 9.34 16.54 -2.50
CA GLU A 49 9.00 17.93 -2.82
C GLU A 49 7.75 18.43 -2.10
N ILE A 50 6.70 17.60 -2.02
CA ILE A 50 5.42 18.00 -1.44
C ILE A 50 5.38 17.85 0.08
N PHE A 51 6.29 17.09 0.70
CA PHE A 51 6.27 16.82 2.14
C PHE A 51 6.10 18.09 2.99
N PRO A 52 6.81 19.21 2.77
CA PRO A 52 6.59 20.44 3.54
C PRO A 52 5.18 21.02 3.41
N LYS A 53 4.52 20.82 2.27
CA LYS A 53 3.16 21.30 2.00
C LYS A 53 2.12 20.41 2.67
N VAL A 54 2.36 19.09 2.72
CA VAL A 54 1.40 18.12 3.30
C VAL A 54 1.61 17.87 4.79
N LYS A 55 2.82 18.10 5.31
CA LYS A 55 3.20 17.90 6.72
C LYS A 55 2.19 18.46 7.73
N PRO A 56 1.62 19.68 7.58
CA PRO A 56 0.64 20.22 8.53
C PRO A 56 -0.66 19.42 8.62
N PHE A 57 -0.96 18.57 7.64
CA PHE A 57 -2.17 17.75 7.59
C PHE A 57 -1.93 16.31 8.07
N LEU A 58 -0.68 15.94 8.36
CA LEU A 58 -0.32 14.61 8.84
C LEU A 58 -0.44 14.52 10.36
N ARG A 59 -0.71 13.30 10.84
CA ARG A 59 -0.69 13.00 12.27
C ARG A 59 0.74 13.10 12.82
N PRO A 60 0.96 13.50 14.08
CA PRO A 60 2.30 13.63 14.67
C PRO A 60 3.17 12.38 14.52
N GLU A 61 2.58 11.19 14.69
CA GLU A 61 3.25 9.91 14.55
C GLU A 61 3.71 9.63 13.10
N GLY A 62 2.91 10.04 12.10
CA GLY A 62 3.28 9.93 10.69
C GLY A 62 4.38 10.92 10.30
N ILE A 63 4.35 12.13 10.85
CA ILE A 63 5.44 13.11 10.67
C ILE A 63 6.74 12.54 11.22
N LYS A 64 6.71 11.97 12.42
CA LYS A 64 7.89 11.37 13.07
C LYS A 64 8.45 10.22 12.24
N ALA A 65 7.60 9.30 11.77
CA ALA A 65 8.01 8.19 10.92
C ALA A 65 8.73 8.67 9.64
N ILE A 66 8.18 9.67 8.96
CA ILE A 66 8.77 10.23 7.74
C ILE A 66 10.09 10.97 8.03
N GLU A 67 10.21 11.66 9.16
CA GLU A 67 11.45 12.35 9.55
C GLU A 67 12.58 11.37 9.92
N GLU A 68 12.25 10.21 10.48
CA GLU A 68 13.21 9.18 10.88
C GLU A 68 13.61 8.27 9.71
N GLN A 69 12.65 7.87 8.88
CA GLN A 69 12.83 6.86 7.84
C GLN A 69 13.03 7.46 6.43
N GLY A 70 12.56 8.69 6.20
CA GLY A 70 12.49 9.33 4.90
C GLY A 70 11.07 9.35 4.30
N THR A 71 10.89 10.04 3.17
CA THR A 71 9.58 10.09 2.48
C THR A 71 9.18 8.79 1.80
N HIS A 72 10.09 7.82 1.74
CA HIS A 72 9.92 6.47 1.23
C HIS A 72 10.98 5.56 1.87
N VAL A 73 10.74 4.26 1.84
CA VAL A 73 11.68 3.21 2.25
C VAL A 73 11.80 2.16 1.15
N VAL A 74 12.83 1.32 1.24
CA VAL A 74 12.96 0.11 0.42
C VAL A 74 12.57 -1.07 1.31
N SER A 75 11.55 -1.82 0.90
CA SER A 75 11.04 -2.98 1.63
C SER A 75 12.04 -4.14 1.63
N ASP A 76 11.77 -5.17 2.42
CA ASP A 76 12.56 -6.41 2.44
C ASP A 76 12.58 -7.14 1.08
N PHE A 77 11.64 -6.82 0.20
CA PHE A 77 11.55 -7.35 -1.16
C PHE A 77 12.29 -6.48 -2.19
N GLY A 78 12.89 -5.36 -1.77
CA GLY A 78 13.59 -4.43 -2.66
C GLY A 78 12.66 -3.47 -3.39
N GLU A 79 11.41 -3.34 -2.96
CA GLU A 79 10.41 -2.45 -3.57
C GLU A 79 10.32 -1.12 -2.82
N LEU A 80 10.00 -0.04 -3.52
CA LEU A 80 9.81 1.28 -2.90
C LEU A 80 8.41 1.38 -2.30
N GLU A 81 8.31 1.85 -1.07
CA GLU A 81 7.03 2.03 -0.39
C GLU A 81 7.04 3.21 0.60
N THR A 82 5.85 3.66 1.01
CA THR A 82 5.72 4.69 2.06
C THR A 82 6.12 4.12 3.44
N PRO A 83 6.74 4.92 4.32
CA PRO A 83 7.08 4.47 5.67
C PRO A 83 5.82 4.14 6.49
N LEU A 84 5.95 3.13 7.35
CA LEU A 84 4.94 2.73 8.33
C LEU A 84 5.16 3.44 9.67
N ILE A 85 4.11 3.48 10.49
CA ILE A 85 4.05 4.14 11.82
C ILE A 85 4.16 3.10 12.93
#